data_AF-A0A0R1NJ57-F1
#
_entry.id   AF-A0A0R1NJ57-F1
#
_cell.length_a   1.000
_cell.length_b   1.000
_cell.length_c   1.000
_cell.angle_alpha   90.00
_cell.angle_beta   90.00
_cell.angle_gamma   90.00
#
_symmetry.space_group_name_H-M   'P 1'
#
loop_
_entity.id
_entity.type
_entity.pdbx_description
1 polymer ?
#
loop_
_entity_poly.entity_id
_entity_poly.type
_entity_poly.pdbx_seq_one_letter_code
_entity_poly.pdbx_strand_id
1 'polypeptide(L)' 'MEHQTGLKNLQVWWLHFDGHNGNHLLEYVVTPSIIYLSRIGTHNDLMNNN' A
#
# COMPACT_ATOMS: atom_id res chain seq x y z
N MET A 1 -10.85 25.23 -17.59
CA MET A 1 -9.94 24.07 -17.64
C MET A 1 -9.71 23.62 -16.23
N GLU A 2 -10.42 22.57 -15.79
CA GLU A 2 -10.22 22.02 -14.46
C GLU A 2 -8.95 21.18 -14.47
N HIS A 3 -7.94 21.59 -13.71
CA HIS A 3 -6.80 20.73 -13.38
C HIS A 3 -7.33 19.63 -12.45
N GLN A 4 -7.78 18.51 -13.02
CA GLN A 4 -7.92 17.28 -12.24
C GLN A 4 -6.52 16.89 -11.76
N THR A 5 -6.24 17.16 -10.49
CA THR A 5 -5.04 16.65 -9.80
C THR A 5 -5.00 15.13 -10.00
N GLY A 6 -3.93 14.62 -10.61
CA GLY A 6 -3.78 13.26 -11.11
C GLY A 6 -3.67 12.16 -10.04
N LEU A 7 -4.56 12.16 -9.04
CA LEU A 7 -4.70 11.11 -8.02
C LEU A 7 -5.79 10.09 -8.39
N LYS A 8 -6.41 10.20 -9.57
CA LYS A 8 -7.28 9.14 -10.10
C LYS A 8 -6.39 7.95 -10.48
N ASN A 9 -6.49 6.87 -9.73
CA ASN A 9 -5.84 5.56 -9.91
C ASN A 9 -4.50 5.35 -9.18
N LEU A 10 -4.38 5.81 -7.94
CA LEU A 10 -3.36 5.22 -7.06
C LEU A 10 -3.79 3.81 -6.67
N GLN A 11 -3.06 2.81 -7.19
CA GLN A 11 -3.26 1.42 -6.81
C GLN A 11 -2.40 1.10 -5.59
N VAL A 12 -3.04 0.54 -4.57
CA VAL A 12 -2.40 0.03 -3.36
C VAL A 12 -2.00 -1.42 -3.59
N TRP A 13 -0.77 -1.77 -3.21
CA TRP A 13 -0.20 -3.10 -3.31
C TRP A 13 0.27 -3.58 -1.94
N TRP A 14 0.26 -4.90 -1.75
CA TRP A 14 0.76 -5.54 -0.53
C TRP A 14 1.83 -6.58 -0.86
N LEU A 15 2.89 -6.60 -0.05
CA LEU A 15 4.00 -7.57 -0.14
C LEU A 15 4.14 -8.30 1.19
N HIS A 16 4.16 -9.64 1.16
CA HIS A 16 4.57 -10.45 2.31
C HIS A 16 6.08 -10.37 2.46
N PHE A 17 6.56 -10.00 3.66
CA PHE A 17 8.00 -9.81 3.91
C PHE A 17 8.52 -10.57 5.13
N ASP A 18 7.65 -11.20 5.92
CA ASP A 18 8.06 -12.16 6.94
C ASP A 18 8.13 -13.56 6.32
N GLY A 19 9.32 -14.11 6.14
CA GLY A 19 9.53 -15.49 5.66
C GLY A 19 9.04 -16.58 6.64
N HIS A 20 8.10 -16.24 7.51
CA HIS A 20 7.55 -17.06 8.58
C HIS A 20 6.20 -17.66 8.15
N ASN A 21 5.09 -17.16 8.70
CA ASN A 21 3.72 -17.60 8.46
C ASN A 21 2.98 -16.68 7.48
N GLY A 22 3.70 -15.74 6.85
CA GLY A 22 3.17 -14.80 5.88
C GLY A 22 2.16 -13.82 6.48
N ASN A 23 2.24 -13.57 7.80
CA ASN A 23 1.24 -12.76 8.47
C ASN A 23 1.54 -11.26 8.35
N HIS A 24 2.80 -10.89 8.11
CA HIS A 24 3.23 -9.50 8.01
C HIS A 24 3.23 -9.02 6.56
N LEU A 25 2.68 -7.83 6.37
CA LEU A 25 2.44 -7.18 5.10
C LEU A 25 3.07 -5.79 5.09
N LEU A 26 3.67 -5.47 3.95
CA LEU A 26 4.12 -4.14 3.61
C LEU A 26 3.17 -3.57 2.55
N GLU A 27 2.50 -2.47 2.88
CA GLU A 27 1.64 -1.74 1.96
C GLU A 27 2.43 -0.64 1.26
N TYR A 28 2.32 -0.59 -0.07
CA TYR A 28 2.98 0.43 -0.86
C TYR A 28 2.12 0.89 -2.03
N VAL A 29 2.39 2.12 -2.47
CA VAL A 29 1.76 2.75 -3.62
C VAL A 29 2.84 3.02 -4.67
N VAL A 30 2.57 2.62 -5.90
CA VAL A 30 3.47 2.83 -7.03
C VAL A 30 2.97 3.98 -7.87
N THR A 31 3.86 4.92 -8.15
CA THR A 31 3.69 5.95 -9.18
C THR A 31 4.72 5.72 -10.29
N PRO A 32 4.63 6.40 -11.45
CA PRO A 32 5.60 6.22 -12.53
C PRO A 32 7.07 6.45 -12.14
N SER A 33 7.35 7.17 -11.05
CA SER A 33 8.72 7.58 -10.70
C SER A 33 9.10 7.32 -9.25
N ILE A 34 8.13 7.08 -8.36
CA ILE A 34 8.35 6.94 -6.91
C ILE A 34 7.50 5.80 -6.38
N ILE A 35 8.09 5.01 -5.49
CA ILE A 35 7.37 4.04 -4.65
C ILE A 35 7.25 4.64 -3.26
N TYR A 36 6.02 4.74 -2.77
CA TYR A 36 5.72 5.20 -1.42
C TYR A 36 5.41 4.00 -0.54
N LEU A 37 6.15 3.84 0.55
CA LEU A 37 5.79 2.91 1.62
C LEU A 37 4.73 3.60 2.48
N SER A 38 3.53 3.01 2.53
CA SER A 38 2.37 3.61 3.19
C SER A 38 2.24 3.08 4.61
N ARG A 39 2.22 1.75 4.78
CA ARG A 39 1.96 1.08 6.07
C ARG A 39 2.72 -0.25 6.16
N ILE A 40 2.96 -0.70 7.38
CA ILE A 40 3.52 -2.01 7.71
C ILE A 40 2.75 -2.58 8.90
N GLY A 41 2.42 -3.86 8.87
CA GLY A 41 1.65 -4.51 9.93
C GLY A 41 1.28 -5.93 9.59
N THR A 42 0.45 -6.55 10.41
CA THR A 42 -0.16 -7.85 10.09
C THR A 42 -1.34 -7.70 9.14
N HIS A 43 -1.89 -8.81 8.64
CA HIS A 43 -3.16 -8.80 7.90
C HIS A 43 -4.26 -8.09 8.69
N ASN A 44 -4.34 -8.34 9.99
CA ASN A 44 -5.35 -7.76 10.86
C ASN A 44 -5.18 -6.25 10.99
N ASP A 45 -3.93 -5.76 11.09
CA ASP A 45 -3.63 -4.34 11.23
C ASP A 45 -3.98 -3.53 9.97
N LEU A 46 -3.80 -4.13 8.78
CA LEU A 46 -4.01 -3.44 7.51
C LEU A 46 -5.42 -3.58 6.95
N MET A 47 -6.13 -4.67 7.22
CA MET A 47 -7.47 -4.91 6.66
C MET A 47 -8.62 -4.46 7.57
N ASN A 48 -8.37 -4.32 8.88
CA ASN A 48 -9.38 -3.84 9.79
C ASN A 48 -9.18 -2.34 10.04
N ASN A 49 -10.10 -1.54 9.49
CA ASN A 49 -10.21 -0.12 9.81
C ASN A 49 -11.02 0.03 11.09
N ASN A 50 -10.35 -0.07 12.25
CA ASN A 50 -10.89 0.46 13.50
C ASN A 50 -10.51 1.92 13.65
#